data_AF-A0A1V6S9G4-F1
#
_entry.id   AF-A0A1V6S9G4-F1
#
_cell.length_a   1.000
_cell.length_b   1.000
_cell.length_c   1.000
_cell.angle_alpha   90.00
_cell.angle_beta   90.00
_cell.angle_gamma   90.00
#
_symmetry.space_group_name_H-M   'P 1'
#
loop_
_entity.id
_entity.type
_entity.pdbx_description
1 polymer ?
#
loop_
_entity_poly.entity_id
_entity_poly.type
_entity_poly.pdbx_seq_one_letter_code
_entity_poly.pdbx_strand_id
1 'polypeptide(L)'
;MCRIGDSVERKDYLTPPRLSSIIENLDTIQPETHHVHEALRKSRDYWYRLTSLADAYRDSGLNLQYTDPSHPLHRTPKFHGRPKTTYICPYGVSLAYFLCMQASSTWKLVGDSDCDSIEKERIVDALLKIGTNAAIPYCFYGNVFNSWIGTTEEKNTGPNYWGILAIGWCYILSARLVEIQGEGAMMHYTTSGIDYGEDSRNIPETDTIDIGESDENVTRWWYAILARNEGWKAIVKRTPKSDFLAPWAVSRTCETCFTISQKIKLSNSLYTPLTSDEAFEALAKFALLHGLGSQFPIALMTAVTFPTHQYYGSTVQLPFPRATGGKQPTAPMDVIPSIWSSQRKRYLTT
;
A
#
# COMPACT_ATOMS: atom_id res chain seq x y z
N MET A 1 5.19 -38.30 36.36
CA MET A 1 6.26 -38.09 35.35
C MET A 1 5.83 -38.73 34.05
N CYS A 2 5.22 -37.96 33.15
CA CYS A 2 5.08 -38.33 31.75
C CYS A 2 5.70 -37.18 30.95
N ARG A 3 6.70 -37.52 30.14
CA ARG A 3 7.48 -36.59 29.33
C ARG A 3 6.55 -35.95 28.29
N ILE A 4 6.47 -34.63 28.32
CA ILE A 4 5.97 -33.82 27.21
C ILE A 4 7.01 -33.99 26.11
N GLY A 5 6.68 -34.82 25.11
CA GLY A 5 7.49 -34.98 23.92
C GLY A 5 7.44 -33.70 23.10
N ASP A 6 8.63 -33.28 22.66
CA ASP A 6 8.88 -32.11 21.82
C ASP A 6 7.85 -31.99 20.70
N SER A 7 7.04 -30.94 20.76
CA SER A 7 6.24 -30.50 19.62
C SER A 7 7.19 -29.98 18.56
N VAL A 8 7.52 -30.83 17.60
CA VAL A 8 8.09 -30.43 16.31
C VAL A 8 7.22 -29.28 15.78
N GLU A 9 7.78 -28.08 15.73
CA GLU A 9 7.21 -26.92 15.04
C GLU A 9 6.95 -27.30 13.59
N ARG A 10 5.75 -27.81 13.32
CA ARG A 10 5.27 -27.97 11.96
C ARG A 10 4.95 -26.55 11.50
N LYS A 11 5.89 -25.94 10.76
CA LYS A 11 5.64 -24.73 9.96
C LYS A 11 4.58 -25.07 8.92
N ASP A 12 3.31 -25.03 9.32
CA ASP A 12 2.17 -25.17 8.42
C ASP A 12 2.13 -23.90 7.57
N TYR A 13 2.85 -23.93 6.45
CA TYR A 13 2.69 -22.93 5.40
C TYR A 13 1.22 -22.96 4.97
N LEU A 14 0.53 -21.84 5.17
CA LEU A 14 -0.87 -21.72 4.77
C LEU A 14 -0.95 -21.75 3.24
N THR A 15 -1.09 -22.93 2.65
CA THR A 15 -1.17 -23.09 1.20
C THR A 15 -2.60 -22.85 0.74
N PRO A 16 -2.81 -22.01 -0.30
CA PRO A 16 -4.11 -21.89 -0.94
C PRO A 16 -4.64 -23.28 -1.35
N PRO A 17 -5.95 -23.53 -1.23
CA PRO A 17 -6.52 -24.82 -1.63
C PRO A 17 -6.29 -25.04 -3.12
N ARG A 18 -5.84 -26.24 -3.50
CA ARG A 18 -5.75 -26.64 -4.91
C ARG A 18 -7.15 -26.90 -5.44
N LEU A 19 -7.80 -25.86 -5.96
CA LEU A 19 -9.16 -25.98 -6.50
C LEU A 19 -9.21 -26.84 -7.78
N SER A 20 -8.09 -26.98 -8.50
CA SER A 20 -7.97 -27.88 -9.65
C SER A 20 -8.29 -29.32 -9.29
N SER A 21 -7.92 -29.76 -8.09
CA SER A 21 -8.13 -31.14 -7.64
C SER A 21 -9.61 -31.51 -7.44
N ILE A 22 -10.50 -30.52 -7.45
CA ILE A 22 -11.96 -30.74 -7.37
C ILE A 22 -12.48 -31.25 -8.72
N ILE A 23 -11.78 -30.94 -9.82
CA ILE A 23 -12.21 -31.24 -11.19
C ILE A 23 -11.22 -32.13 -11.97
N GLU A 24 -10.09 -32.52 -11.36
CA GLU A 24 -9.00 -33.28 -12.01
C GLU A 24 -9.43 -34.65 -12.58
N ASN A 25 -10.57 -35.21 -12.16
CA ASN A 25 -11.08 -36.51 -12.63
C ASN A 25 -12.46 -36.41 -13.32
N LEU A 26 -12.84 -35.23 -13.82
CA LEU A 26 -14.12 -35.05 -14.50
C LEU A 26 -13.95 -35.06 -16.02
N ASP A 27 -14.70 -35.95 -16.68
CA ASP A 27 -14.88 -35.93 -18.14
C ASP A 27 -15.83 -34.81 -18.61
N THR A 28 -16.26 -33.93 -17.71
CA THR A 28 -17.22 -32.86 -17.98
C THR A 28 -16.54 -31.49 -18.08
N ILE A 29 -16.88 -30.75 -19.14
CA ILE A 29 -16.28 -29.44 -19.50
C ILE A 29 -16.72 -28.31 -18.53
N GLN A 30 -17.81 -28.50 -17.77
CA GLN A 30 -18.31 -27.51 -16.81
C GLN A 30 -18.48 -28.11 -15.41
N PRO A 31 -18.05 -27.39 -14.35
CA PRO A 31 -18.20 -27.85 -12.98
C PRO A 31 -19.66 -27.82 -12.55
N GLU A 32 -20.15 -28.97 -12.05
CA GLU A 32 -21.47 -29.06 -11.42
C GLU A 32 -21.60 -28.22 -10.14
N THR A 33 -22.84 -27.94 -9.73
CA THR A 33 -23.18 -27.17 -8.53
C THR A 33 -22.46 -27.65 -7.27
N HIS A 34 -22.30 -28.97 -7.10
CA HIS A 34 -21.65 -29.53 -5.91
C HIS A 34 -20.14 -29.23 -5.88
N HIS A 35 -19.46 -29.24 -7.04
CA HIS A 35 -18.05 -28.83 -7.16
C HIS A 35 -17.85 -27.35 -6.81
N VAL A 36 -18.76 -26.49 -7.24
CA VAL A 36 -18.74 -25.06 -6.89
C VAL A 36 -18.91 -24.88 -5.37
N HIS A 37 -19.82 -25.63 -4.74
CA HIS A 37 -20.02 -25.61 -3.30
C HIS A 37 -18.79 -26.11 -2.53
N GLU A 38 -18.14 -27.17 -3.02
CA GLU A 38 -16.91 -27.68 -2.42
C GLU A 38 -15.76 -26.66 -2.56
N ALA A 39 -15.61 -26.03 -3.73
CA ALA A 39 -14.61 -24.99 -3.96
C ALA A 39 -14.83 -23.79 -3.03
N LEU A 40 -16.08 -23.35 -2.87
CA LEU A 40 -16.46 -22.29 -1.94
C LEU A 40 -16.16 -22.68 -0.49
N ARG A 41 -16.48 -23.90 -0.07
CA ARG A 41 -16.19 -24.39 1.28
C ARG A 41 -14.69 -24.39 1.56
N LYS A 42 -13.87 -25.01 0.69
CA LYS A 42 -12.41 -25.04 0.83
C LYS A 42 -11.81 -23.64 0.85
N SER A 43 -12.31 -22.74 0.02
CA SER A 43 -11.88 -21.34 -0.01
C SER A 43 -12.21 -20.61 1.30
N ARG A 44 -13.43 -20.78 1.82
CA ARG A 44 -13.84 -20.21 3.12
C ARG A 44 -12.99 -20.75 4.26
N ASP A 45 -12.79 -22.06 4.34
CA ASP A 45 -11.96 -22.70 5.36
C ASP A 45 -10.53 -22.13 5.35
N TYR A 46 -9.96 -21.92 4.15
CA TYR A 46 -8.66 -21.27 3.99
C TYR A 46 -8.66 -19.81 4.51
N TRP A 47 -9.64 -19.00 4.11
CA TRP A 47 -9.74 -17.60 4.57
C TRP A 47 -9.94 -17.50 6.08
N TYR A 48 -10.74 -18.38 6.69
CA TYR A 48 -10.90 -18.41 8.14
C TYR A 48 -9.60 -18.74 8.86
N ARG A 49 -8.85 -19.74 8.38
CA ARG A 49 -7.53 -20.07 8.95
C ARG A 49 -6.56 -18.91 8.81
N LEU A 50 -6.55 -18.22 7.66
CA LEU A 50 -5.71 -17.05 7.44
C LEU A 50 -6.06 -15.93 8.42
N THR A 51 -7.34 -15.67 8.65
CA THR A 51 -7.80 -14.67 9.62
C THR A 51 -7.40 -15.05 11.05
N SER A 52 -7.58 -16.31 11.47
CA SER A 52 -7.15 -16.78 12.79
C SER A 52 -5.64 -16.65 12.97
N LEU A 53 -4.86 -16.94 11.92
CA LEU A 53 -3.41 -16.79 11.96
C LEU A 53 -3.00 -15.31 12.06
N ALA A 54 -3.65 -14.43 11.31
CA ALA A 54 -3.43 -12.99 11.40
C ALA A 54 -3.76 -12.45 12.79
N ASP A 55 -4.83 -12.94 13.42
CA ASP A 55 -5.21 -12.58 14.79
C ASP A 55 -4.16 -13.02 15.82
N ALA A 56 -3.62 -14.25 15.67
CA ALA A 56 -2.54 -14.74 16.52
C ALA A 56 -1.25 -13.91 16.36
N TYR A 57 -0.90 -13.51 15.13
CA TYR A 57 0.28 -12.67 14.87
C TYR A 57 0.14 -11.23 15.33
N ARG A 58 -1.09 -10.70 15.39
CA ARG A 58 -1.36 -9.38 15.97
C ARG A 58 -0.81 -9.27 17.39
N ASP A 59 -0.85 -10.36 18.16
CA ASP A 59 -0.47 -10.35 19.57
C ASP A 59 0.97 -10.84 19.81
N SER A 60 1.55 -11.57 18.84
CA SER A 60 2.87 -12.23 18.99
C SER A 60 3.99 -11.68 18.09
N GLY A 61 3.68 -10.76 17.17
CA GLY A 61 4.64 -10.23 16.20
C GLY A 61 4.60 -10.97 14.87
N LEU A 62 5.07 -10.31 13.80
CA LEU A 62 5.11 -10.89 12.46
C LEU A 62 6.39 -11.69 12.23
N ASN A 63 6.30 -12.80 11.50
CA ASN A 63 7.50 -13.47 11.00
C ASN A 63 8.20 -12.58 9.98
N LEU A 64 9.53 -12.46 10.08
CA LEU A 64 10.36 -11.67 9.16
C LEU A 64 10.15 -12.04 7.69
N GLN A 65 9.86 -13.31 7.38
CA GLN A 65 9.62 -13.75 6.00
C GLN A 65 8.38 -13.10 5.36
N TYR A 66 7.40 -12.67 6.16
CA TYR A 66 6.20 -11.98 5.67
C TYR A 66 6.42 -10.50 5.40
N THR A 67 7.55 -9.94 5.83
CA THR A 67 7.88 -8.53 5.60
C THR A 67 8.70 -8.33 4.33
N ASP A 68 9.14 -9.41 3.66
CA ASP A 68 9.88 -9.31 2.40
C ASP A 68 8.93 -8.99 1.23
N PRO A 69 9.03 -7.78 0.64
CA PRO A 69 8.20 -7.38 -0.50
C PRO A 69 8.54 -8.17 -1.78
N SER A 70 9.66 -8.90 -1.83
CA SER A 70 10.03 -9.71 -2.99
C SER A 70 8.95 -10.76 -3.31
N HIS A 71 8.33 -11.35 -2.28
CA HIS A 71 7.32 -12.41 -2.42
C HIS A 71 6.05 -11.98 -3.18
N PRO A 72 5.43 -10.83 -2.89
CA PRO A 72 4.31 -10.34 -3.71
C PRO A 72 4.78 -9.71 -5.04
N LEU A 73 5.89 -8.96 -5.05
CA LEU A 73 6.28 -8.15 -6.22
C LEU A 73 6.79 -8.99 -7.40
N HIS A 74 7.47 -10.13 -7.18
CA HIS A 74 7.93 -10.99 -8.28
C HIS A 74 6.80 -11.62 -9.10
N ARG A 75 5.58 -11.67 -8.56
CA ARG A 75 4.41 -12.28 -9.22
C ARG A 75 3.49 -11.26 -9.89
N THR A 76 3.77 -9.98 -9.73
CA THR A 76 2.90 -8.92 -10.23
C THR A 76 3.43 -8.44 -11.59
N PRO A 77 2.62 -8.54 -12.67
CA PRO A 77 3.02 -8.02 -13.98
C PRO A 77 3.30 -6.52 -13.90
N LYS A 78 4.30 -6.06 -14.66
CA LYS A 78 4.59 -4.63 -14.80
C LYS A 78 3.40 -3.93 -15.49
N PHE A 79 3.01 -2.77 -14.97
CA PHE A 79 2.02 -1.92 -15.59
C PHE A 79 2.70 -1.02 -16.65
N HIS A 80 2.38 -1.24 -17.93
CA HIS A 80 3.02 -0.55 -19.06
C HIS A 80 2.12 0.53 -19.70
N GLY A 81 1.02 0.92 -19.08
CA GLY A 81 -0.11 1.52 -19.79
C GLY A 81 -0.24 3.04 -19.71
N ARG A 82 -0.29 3.69 -20.89
CA ARG A 82 -1.11 4.87 -21.16
C ARG A 82 -2.37 4.41 -21.89
N PRO A 83 -3.53 4.28 -21.22
CA PRO A 83 -4.70 3.69 -21.82
C PRO A 83 -5.26 4.62 -22.91
N LYS A 84 -5.43 4.07 -24.12
CA LYS A 84 -6.08 4.78 -25.24
C LYS A 84 -7.56 5.06 -24.95
N THR A 85 -8.21 4.12 -24.26
CA THR A 85 -9.63 4.18 -23.94
C THR A 85 -9.81 4.08 -22.43
N THR A 86 -10.58 5.01 -21.87
CA THR A 86 -10.92 5.02 -20.45
C THR A 86 -12.42 5.11 -20.27
N TYR A 87 -12.94 4.42 -19.26
CA TYR A 87 -14.35 4.38 -18.89
C TYR A 87 -14.53 5.04 -17.54
N ILE A 88 -15.69 5.65 -17.33
CA ILE A 88 -16.11 6.14 -16.01
C ILE A 88 -17.26 5.24 -15.56
N CYS A 89 -17.09 4.61 -14.40
CA CYS A 89 -18.11 3.76 -13.83
C CYS A 89 -18.20 3.93 -12.30
N PRO A 90 -19.38 3.69 -11.70
CA PRO A 90 -19.44 3.43 -10.27
C PRO A 90 -18.66 2.14 -9.95
N TYR A 91 -18.08 2.04 -8.76
CA TYR A 91 -17.33 0.85 -8.35
C TYR A 91 -17.53 0.58 -6.86
N GLY A 92 -18.01 -0.62 -6.54
CA GLY A 92 -18.33 -1.02 -5.18
C GLY A 92 -19.56 -0.31 -4.61
N VAL A 93 -19.54 -0.09 -3.29
CA VAL A 93 -20.65 0.54 -2.55
C VAL A 93 -20.44 2.04 -2.36
N SER A 94 -19.33 2.59 -2.83
CA SER A 94 -19.01 4.01 -2.72
C SER A 94 -19.72 4.86 -3.75
N LEU A 95 -20.05 6.09 -3.36
CA LEU A 95 -20.60 7.12 -4.26
C LEU A 95 -19.53 7.73 -5.19
N ALA A 96 -18.27 7.32 -5.04
CA ALA A 96 -17.19 7.76 -5.91
C ALA A 96 -17.30 7.16 -7.32
N TYR A 97 -16.89 7.95 -8.31
CA TYR A 97 -16.71 7.50 -9.68
C TYR A 97 -15.26 7.15 -9.95
N PHE A 98 -15.07 6.10 -10.72
CA PHE A 98 -13.76 5.55 -10.99
C PHE A 98 -13.43 5.70 -12.46
N LEU A 99 -12.18 6.10 -12.70
CA LEU A 99 -11.60 6.03 -14.03
C LEU A 99 -11.00 4.65 -14.19
N CYS A 100 -11.49 3.92 -15.17
CA CYS A 100 -11.06 2.57 -15.48
C CYS A 100 -10.45 2.52 -16.87
N MET A 101 -9.46 1.65 -17.07
CA MET A 101 -9.05 1.22 -18.40
C MET A 101 -9.51 -0.21 -18.65
N GLN A 102 -9.79 -0.51 -19.91
CA GLN A 102 -9.96 -1.90 -20.34
C GLN A 102 -8.58 -2.56 -20.39
N ALA A 103 -8.47 -3.70 -19.74
CA ALA A 103 -7.37 -4.62 -19.83
C ALA A 103 -7.93 -5.99 -20.19
N SER A 104 -7.07 -6.91 -20.61
CA SER A 104 -7.48 -8.27 -20.88
C SER A 104 -6.45 -9.25 -20.33
N SER A 105 -6.94 -10.41 -19.89
CA SER A 105 -6.14 -11.56 -19.51
C SER A 105 -6.30 -12.62 -20.59
N THR A 106 -5.18 -13.08 -21.13
CA THR A 106 -5.15 -14.11 -22.17
C THR A 106 -4.72 -15.43 -21.55
N TRP A 107 -5.58 -16.43 -21.65
CA TRP A 107 -5.34 -17.79 -21.18
C TRP A 107 -5.10 -18.68 -22.38
N LYS A 108 -3.94 -19.33 -22.44
CA LYS A 108 -3.59 -20.28 -23.50
C LYS A 108 -3.53 -21.68 -22.91
N LEU A 109 -4.15 -22.64 -23.60
CA LEU A 109 -4.01 -24.04 -23.23
C LEU A 109 -2.57 -24.48 -23.49
N VAL A 110 -1.92 -25.11 -22.52
CA VAL A 110 -0.56 -25.62 -22.65
C VAL A 110 -0.63 -27.14 -22.86
N GLY A 111 -0.36 -27.60 -24.08
CA GLY A 111 -0.35 -29.02 -24.45
C GLY A 111 -0.98 -29.28 -25.82
N ASP A 112 -0.59 -30.38 -26.46
CA ASP A 112 -1.20 -30.87 -27.70
C ASP A 112 -2.45 -31.68 -27.32
N SER A 113 -3.58 -30.99 -27.14
CA SER A 113 -4.86 -31.67 -27.05
C SER A 113 -5.46 -31.74 -28.45
N ASP A 114 -5.58 -32.96 -29.00
CA ASP A 114 -6.25 -33.31 -30.28
C ASP A 114 -7.76 -32.97 -30.31
N CYS A 115 -8.22 -32.08 -29.44
CA CYS A 115 -9.59 -31.60 -29.38
C CYS A 115 -9.71 -30.33 -30.23
N ASP A 116 -10.01 -30.51 -31.52
CA ASP A 116 -10.23 -29.41 -32.48
C ASP A 116 -11.43 -28.51 -32.16
N SER A 117 -12.26 -28.90 -31.18
CA SER A 117 -13.48 -28.20 -30.77
C SER A 117 -13.32 -27.26 -29.58
N ILE A 118 -12.15 -27.21 -28.92
CA ILE A 118 -11.91 -26.36 -27.75
C ILE A 118 -11.12 -25.12 -28.17
N GLU A 119 -11.64 -23.95 -27.80
CA GLU A 119 -10.97 -22.66 -28.01
C GLU A 119 -9.62 -22.66 -27.27
N LYS A 120 -8.51 -22.74 -28.03
CA LYS A 120 -7.14 -22.90 -27.50
C LYS A 120 -6.63 -21.64 -26.78
N GLU A 121 -7.32 -20.52 -26.98
CA GLU A 121 -7.01 -19.22 -26.41
C GLU A 121 -8.31 -18.57 -25.94
N ARG A 122 -8.34 -18.13 -24.68
CA ARG A 122 -9.46 -17.39 -24.10
C ARG A 122 -9.00 -16.03 -23.63
N ILE A 123 -9.66 -14.99 -24.13
CA ILE A 123 -9.44 -13.61 -23.70
C ILE A 123 -10.55 -13.23 -22.75
N VAL A 124 -10.18 -12.76 -21.56
CA VAL A 124 -11.13 -12.24 -20.56
C VAL A 124 -10.84 -10.77 -20.35
N ASP A 125 -11.79 -9.93 -20.76
CA ASP A 125 -11.72 -8.49 -20.51
C ASP A 125 -12.00 -8.17 -19.04
N ALA A 126 -11.26 -7.19 -18.53
CA ALA A 126 -11.39 -6.67 -17.19
C ALA A 126 -11.24 -5.15 -17.18
N LEU A 127 -11.93 -4.48 -16.27
CA LEU A 127 -11.74 -3.05 -16.02
C LEU A 127 -10.75 -2.87 -14.87
N LEU A 128 -9.63 -2.23 -15.14
CA LEU A 128 -8.64 -1.87 -14.13
C LEU A 128 -8.86 -0.43 -13.69
N LYS A 129 -9.04 -0.23 -12.38
CA LYS A 129 -9.11 1.10 -11.78
C LYS A 129 -7.75 1.81 -11.91
N ILE A 130 -7.76 2.96 -12.57
CA ILE A 130 -6.58 3.83 -12.76
C ILE A 130 -6.78 5.22 -12.15
N GLY A 131 -7.99 5.55 -11.68
CA GLY A 131 -8.23 6.79 -10.98
C GLY A 131 -9.56 6.83 -10.25
N THR A 132 -9.76 7.88 -9.48
CA THR A 132 -10.95 8.13 -8.67
C THR A 132 -11.26 9.62 -8.56
N ASN A 133 -12.52 10.02 -8.47
CA ASN A 133 -12.91 11.42 -8.31
C ASN A 133 -12.91 11.91 -6.84
N ALA A 134 -12.56 11.06 -5.88
CA ALA A 134 -12.52 11.40 -4.46
C ALA A 134 -11.28 10.83 -3.78
N ALA A 135 -10.69 11.58 -2.86
CA ALA A 135 -9.60 11.08 -2.03
C ALA A 135 -10.12 10.12 -0.95
N ILE A 136 -9.27 9.19 -0.53
CA ILE A 136 -9.57 8.21 0.51
C ILE A 136 -9.44 8.90 1.88
N PRO A 137 -10.50 8.96 2.69
CA PRO A 137 -10.40 9.57 4.00
C PRO A 137 -9.53 8.70 4.92
N TYR A 138 -8.64 9.33 5.67
CA TYR A 138 -7.85 8.66 6.70
C TYR A 138 -7.71 9.52 7.97
N CYS A 139 -7.45 8.89 9.11
CA CYS A 139 -7.10 9.58 10.34
C CYS A 139 -6.09 8.80 11.19
N PHE A 140 -5.47 9.50 12.15
CA PHE A 140 -4.49 8.98 13.10
C PHE A 140 -5.11 8.61 14.46
N TYR A 141 -6.36 8.15 14.48
CA TYR A 141 -7.07 7.72 15.69
C TYR A 141 -7.17 6.19 15.82
N GLY A 142 -6.47 5.45 14.95
CA GLY A 142 -6.45 4.00 15.01
C GLY A 142 -5.81 3.52 16.31
N ASN A 143 -6.49 2.61 17.02
CA ASN A 143 -5.96 2.05 18.27
C ASN A 143 -5.12 0.79 18.05
N VAL A 144 -5.32 0.11 16.92
CA VAL A 144 -4.61 -1.13 16.57
C VAL A 144 -3.20 -0.77 16.11
N PHE A 145 -2.20 -1.50 16.64
CA PHE A 145 -0.78 -1.23 16.40
C PHE A 145 -0.31 0.17 16.83
N ASN A 146 -0.95 0.79 17.83
CA ASN A 146 -0.48 2.04 18.44
C ASN A 146 0.91 1.91 19.08
N SER A 147 1.22 0.74 19.61
CA SER A 147 2.59 0.28 19.83
C SER A 147 2.97 -0.68 18.72
N TRP A 148 4.09 -0.40 18.04
CA TRP A 148 4.59 -1.33 17.02
C TRP A 148 5.00 -2.64 17.69
N ILE A 149 4.27 -3.72 17.42
CA ILE A 149 4.44 -5.04 18.05
C ILE A 149 5.75 -5.74 17.66
N GLY A 150 6.38 -5.27 16.58
CA GLY A 150 7.62 -5.79 16.05
C GLY A 150 7.47 -7.05 15.18
N THR A 151 8.55 -7.41 14.51
CA THR A 151 8.77 -8.78 14.04
C THR A 151 9.26 -9.67 15.19
N THR A 152 9.25 -10.98 15.00
CA THR A 152 9.74 -11.96 15.99
C THR A 152 11.21 -11.75 16.41
N GLU A 153 11.99 -11.00 15.63
CA GLU A 153 13.41 -10.72 15.89
C GLU A 153 13.68 -9.33 16.52
N GLU A 154 12.64 -8.51 16.64
CA GLU A 154 12.71 -7.17 17.23
C GLU A 154 12.45 -7.22 18.74
N LYS A 155 13.42 -6.76 19.52
CA LYS A 155 13.39 -6.87 21.00
C LYS A 155 13.46 -5.53 21.74
N ASN A 156 14.04 -4.51 21.12
CA ASN A 156 14.23 -3.20 21.74
C ASN A 156 12.98 -2.34 21.59
N THR A 157 12.80 -1.29 22.40
CA THR A 157 11.72 -0.31 22.19
C THR A 157 12.22 0.83 21.29
N GLY A 158 11.50 1.20 20.24
CA GLY A 158 11.80 2.30 19.34
C GLY A 158 10.56 3.12 18.95
N PRO A 159 10.60 3.90 17.87
CA PRO A 159 9.47 4.71 17.42
C PRO A 159 8.44 3.91 16.61
N ASN A 160 7.23 4.44 16.50
CA ASN A 160 6.17 3.95 15.63
C ASN A 160 5.75 5.06 14.66
N TYR A 161 6.19 4.94 13.42
CA TYR A 161 5.86 5.87 12.34
C TYR A 161 5.18 5.16 11.15
N TRP A 162 4.70 3.92 11.36
CA TRP A 162 4.06 3.10 10.32
C TRP A 162 2.94 3.85 9.57
N GLY A 163 2.09 4.58 10.29
CA GLY A 163 1.03 5.38 9.68
C GLY A 163 1.58 6.42 8.71
N ILE A 164 2.60 7.19 9.10
CA ILE A 164 3.23 8.20 8.24
C ILE A 164 3.90 7.53 7.04
N LEU A 165 4.61 6.42 7.24
CA LEU A 165 5.24 5.67 6.15
C LEU A 165 4.20 5.20 5.12
N ALA A 166 3.01 4.76 5.56
CA ALA A 166 1.94 4.33 4.66
C ALA A 166 1.44 5.50 3.80
N ILE A 167 1.32 6.70 4.38
CA ILE A 167 0.97 7.91 3.64
C ILE A 167 2.06 8.31 2.65
N GLY A 168 3.34 8.22 3.04
CA GLY A 168 4.48 8.41 2.15
C GLY A 168 4.45 7.44 0.95
N TRP A 169 4.12 6.17 1.18
CA TRP A 169 3.92 5.21 0.11
C TRP A 169 2.73 5.53 -0.80
N CYS A 170 1.62 6.01 -0.26
CA CYS A 170 0.49 6.50 -1.06
C CYS A 170 0.91 7.64 -2.00
N TYR A 171 1.76 8.55 -1.54
CA TYR A 171 2.37 9.58 -2.39
C TYR A 171 3.21 8.96 -3.51
N ILE A 172 4.15 8.06 -3.16
CA ILE A 172 5.07 7.44 -4.13
C ILE A 172 4.30 6.68 -5.21
N LEU A 173 3.31 5.88 -4.83
CA LEU A 173 2.45 5.13 -5.76
C LEU A 173 1.64 6.08 -6.67
N SER A 174 1.17 7.19 -6.12
CA SER A 174 0.45 8.21 -6.89
C SER A 174 1.35 8.95 -7.88
N ALA A 175 2.53 9.39 -7.44
CA ALA A 175 3.54 10.04 -8.28
C ALA A 175 3.98 9.11 -9.41
N ARG A 176 4.24 7.83 -9.08
CA ARG A 176 4.63 6.84 -10.08
C ARG A 176 3.57 6.62 -11.15
N LEU A 177 2.30 6.58 -10.75
CA LEU A 177 1.21 6.46 -11.70
C LEU A 177 1.12 7.69 -12.61
N VAL A 178 1.26 8.90 -12.07
CA VAL A 178 1.30 10.15 -12.86
C VAL A 178 2.44 10.13 -13.88
N GLU A 179 3.64 9.73 -13.47
CA GLU A 179 4.80 9.59 -14.36
C GLU A 179 4.55 8.62 -15.52
N ILE A 180 3.93 7.47 -15.23
CA ILE A 180 3.59 6.47 -16.25
C ILE A 180 2.54 7.03 -17.23
N GLN A 181 1.50 7.68 -16.71
CA GLN A 181 0.44 8.28 -17.53
C GLN A 181 0.99 9.38 -18.46
N GLY A 182 1.92 10.20 -17.97
CA GLY A 182 2.57 11.24 -18.76
C GLY A 182 1.64 12.40 -19.09
N GLU A 183 1.48 12.72 -20.38
CA GLU A 183 0.84 13.96 -20.84
C GLU A 183 -0.60 14.10 -20.31
N GLY A 184 -0.90 15.26 -19.69
CA GLY A 184 -2.20 15.55 -19.08
C GLY A 184 -2.38 15.06 -17.65
N ALA A 185 -1.49 14.19 -17.15
CA ALA A 185 -1.38 13.86 -15.74
C ALA A 185 -0.42 14.85 -15.04
N MET A 186 -0.70 15.19 -13.78
CA MET A 186 0.18 16.06 -13.01
C MET A 186 0.10 15.83 -11.51
N MET A 187 1.19 16.14 -10.83
CA MET A 187 1.26 16.24 -9.38
C MET A 187 1.34 17.73 -9.00
N HIS A 188 0.69 18.15 -7.92
CA HIS A 188 0.92 19.47 -7.31
C HIS A 188 0.68 19.43 -5.81
N TYR A 189 1.36 20.31 -5.08
CA TYR A 189 1.04 20.57 -3.68
C TYR A 189 -0.18 21.46 -3.58
N THR A 190 -1.00 21.24 -2.56
CA THR A 190 -2.12 22.12 -2.27
C THR A 190 -1.72 23.17 -1.23
N THR A 191 -2.63 24.11 -0.97
CA THR A 191 -2.50 25.09 0.11
C THR A 191 -2.98 24.56 1.46
N SER A 192 -3.52 23.33 1.50
CA SER A 192 -3.93 22.73 2.77
C SER A 192 -2.68 22.39 3.60
N GLY A 193 -2.63 22.89 4.83
CA GLY A 193 -1.43 22.81 5.69
C GLY A 193 -0.56 24.08 5.73
N ILE A 194 -0.95 25.18 5.08
CA ILE A 194 -0.37 26.49 5.41
C ILE A 194 -1.13 27.07 6.61
N ASP A 195 -1.01 26.44 7.76
CA ASP A 195 -1.45 27.03 9.02
C ASP A 195 -0.31 27.94 9.48
N TYR A 196 -0.34 29.20 9.02
CA TYR A 196 0.56 30.22 9.53
C TYR A 196 0.32 30.32 11.03
N GLY A 197 1.35 30.04 11.82
CA GLY A 197 1.28 30.07 13.28
C GLY A 197 1.00 31.47 13.83
N GLU A 198 -0.23 31.94 13.73
CA GLU A 198 -0.66 33.25 14.25
C GLU A 198 -1.92 33.20 15.13
N ASP A 199 -2.57 32.04 15.33
CA ASP A 199 -3.58 31.87 16.38
C ASP A 199 -3.23 30.73 17.35
N SER A 200 -2.13 30.95 18.07
CA SER A 200 -1.59 30.09 19.14
C SER A 200 -2.39 30.16 20.44
N ARG A 201 -3.72 30.02 20.39
CA ARG A 201 -4.53 30.04 21.62
C ARG A 201 -5.31 28.78 21.96
N ASN A 202 -5.31 27.74 21.13
CA ASN A 202 -5.76 26.39 21.50
C ASN A 202 -5.27 25.35 20.48
N ILE A 203 -3.95 25.24 20.26
CA ILE A 203 -3.43 24.18 19.39
C ILE A 203 -3.39 22.88 20.22
N PRO A 204 -4.07 21.79 19.80
CA PRO A 204 -3.90 20.49 20.44
C PRO A 204 -2.43 20.05 20.39
N GLU A 205 -2.05 19.17 21.31
CA GLU A 205 -0.71 18.58 21.45
C GLU A 205 -0.07 18.33 20.07
N THR A 206 0.98 19.09 19.76
CA THR A 206 1.59 19.12 18.43
C THR A 206 2.83 18.25 18.45
N ASP A 207 2.76 17.11 17.78
CA ASP A 207 3.89 16.19 17.69
C ASP A 207 4.93 16.71 16.69
N THR A 208 6.15 16.86 17.19
CA THR A 208 7.29 17.25 16.37
C THR A 208 7.91 16.00 15.75
N ILE A 209 7.92 15.93 14.43
CA ILE A 209 8.53 14.86 13.66
C ILE A 209 9.91 15.33 13.20
N ASP A 210 10.94 14.59 13.60
CA ASP A 210 12.28 14.82 13.12
C ASP A 210 12.47 14.15 11.75
N ILE A 211 12.73 14.95 10.72
CA ILE A 211 12.99 14.44 9.36
C ILE A 211 14.50 14.41 9.03
N GLY A 212 15.35 14.81 9.98
CA GLY A 212 16.78 15.00 9.76
C GLY A 212 17.10 16.21 8.88
N GLU A 213 18.35 16.32 8.45
CA GLU A 213 18.78 17.37 7.52
C GLU A 213 18.25 17.08 6.11
N SER A 214 17.37 17.96 5.63
CA SER A 214 16.76 17.88 4.30
C SER A 214 16.87 19.20 3.54
N ASP A 215 16.77 19.13 2.22
CA ASP A 215 16.63 20.32 1.37
C ASP A 215 15.20 20.90 1.44
N GLU A 216 15.01 22.09 0.86
CA GLU A 216 13.72 22.79 0.90
C GLU A 216 12.59 22.01 0.19
N ASN A 217 12.89 21.28 -0.90
CA ASN A 217 11.89 20.51 -1.63
C ASN A 217 11.43 19.28 -0.84
N VAL A 218 12.37 18.54 -0.23
CA VAL A 218 12.07 17.41 0.65
C VAL A 218 11.31 17.88 1.89
N THR A 219 11.67 19.03 2.45
CA THR A 219 10.95 19.59 3.59
C THR A 219 9.53 20.00 3.21
N ARG A 220 9.34 20.65 2.04
CA ARG A 220 8.00 20.99 1.52
C ARG A 220 7.18 19.73 1.25
N TRP A 221 7.80 18.68 0.73
CA TRP A 221 7.15 17.38 0.55
C TRP A 221 6.65 16.81 1.87
N TRP A 222 7.45 16.83 2.93
CA TRP A 222 7.01 16.41 4.26
C TRP A 222 5.83 17.23 4.79
N TYR A 223 5.82 18.55 4.59
CA TYR A 223 4.65 19.37 4.91
C TYR A 223 3.39 18.92 4.16
N ALA A 224 3.53 18.51 2.90
CA ALA A 224 2.40 17.98 2.15
C ALA A 224 1.92 16.63 2.72
N ILE A 225 2.84 15.69 3.02
CA ILE A 225 2.52 14.40 3.65
C ILE A 225 1.76 14.58 4.97
N LEU A 226 2.17 15.57 5.77
CA LEU A 226 1.64 15.86 7.10
C LEU A 226 0.53 16.92 7.10
N ALA A 227 0.06 17.36 5.93
CA ALA A 227 -1.00 18.36 5.84
C ALA A 227 -2.34 17.83 6.38
N ARG A 228 -3.18 18.75 6.86
CA ARG A 228 -4.61 18.47 7.07
C ARG A 228 -5.29 18.38 5.69
N ASN A 229 -6.30 17.51 5.56
CA ASN A 229 -6.96 17.24 4.28
C ASN A 229 -5.98 16.69 3.23
N GLU A 230 -5.93 17.28 2.03
CA GLU A 230 -5.16 16.79 0.89
C GLU A 230 -3.91 17.65 0.64
N GLY A 231 -2.76 17.39 1.28
CA GLY A 231 -1.55 18.20 1.07
C GLY A 231 -0.96 18.15 -0.35
N TRP A 232 -1.35 17.15 -1.14
CA TRP A 232 -0.98 16.99 -2.54
C TRP A 232 -2.16 16.44 -3.32
N LYS A 233 -2.14 16.67 -4.64
CA LYS A 233 -3.07 16.10 -5.60
C LYS A 233 -2.30 15.48 -6.76
N ALA A 234 -2.55 14.20 -6.97
CA ALA A 234 -2.03 13.44 -8.10
C ALA A 234 -3.16 13.23 -9.11
N ILE A 235 -3.27 14.11 -10.10
CA ILE A 235 -4.31 14.06 -11.12
C ILE A 235 -3.84 13.15 -12.24
N VAL A 236 -4.57 12.06 -12.49
CA VAL A 236 -4.29 11.12 -13.57
C VAL A 236 -4.99 11.50 -14.88
N LYS A 237 -6.14 12.18 -14.78
CA LYS A 237 -6.90 12.67 -15.94
C LYS A 237 -7.83 13.80 -15.53
N ARG A 238 -7.85 14.89 -16.32
CA ARG A 238 -8.90 15.92 -16.20
C ARG A 238 -10.01 15.67 -17.20
N THR A 239 -11.24 15.85 -16.74
CA THR A 239 -12.42 15.88 -17.61
C THR A 239 -13.15 17.20 -17.40
N PRO A 240 -14.04 17.62 -18.33
CA PRO A 240 -14.81 18.85 -18.14
C PRO A 240 -15.67 18.88 -16.87
N LYS A 241 -15.99 17.70 -16.31
CA LYS A 241 -16.87 17.56 -15.14
C LYS A 241 -16.10 17.38 -13.83
N SER A 242 -14.93 16.75 -13.87
CA SER A 242 -14.15 16.44 -12.67
C SER A 242 -12.70 16.05 -13.00
N ASP A 243 -11.83 16.27 -12.02
CA ASP A 243 -10.50 15.69 -12.00
C ASP A 243 -10.55 14.27 -11.41
N PHE A 244 -9.87 13.34 -12.07
CA PHE A 244 -9.63 12.02 -11.54
C PHE A 244 -8.23 11.98 -10.94
N LEU A 245 -8.18 11.62 -9.66
CA LEU A 245 -6.99 11.46 -8.86
C LEU A 245 -6.47 10.02 -8.96
N ALA A 246 -5.20 9.82 -8.59
CA ALA A 246 -4.63 8.49 -8.45
C ALA A 246 -5.41 7.65 -7.42
N PRO A 247 -5.46 6.30 -7.56
CA PRO A 247 -6.16 5.42 -6.62
C PRO A 247 -5.71 5.54 -5.16
N TRP A 248 -4.50 6.04 -4.91
CA TRP A 248 -3.92 6.27 -3.58
C TRP A 248 -3.99 7.72 -3.13
N ALA A 249 -4.83 8.55 -3.75
CA ALA A 249 -5.12 9.88 -3.25
C ALA A 249 -5.80 9.76 -1.87
N VAL A 250 -5.31 10.53 -0.91
CA VAL A 250 -5.72 10.44 0.50
C VAL A 250 -6.01 11.82 1.07
N SER A 251 -6.94 11.89 2.01
CA SER A 251 -7.33 13.12 2.69
C SER A 251 -7.44 12.90 4.19
N ARG A 252 -6.69 13.69 4.99
CA ARG A 252 -6.69 13.56 6.44
C ARG A 252 -7.92 14.23 7.04
N THR A 253 -8.69 13.48 7.83
CA THR A 253 -9.93 13.96 8.46
C THR A 253 -9.77 14.33 9.94
N CYS A 254 -8.72 13.86 10.62
CA CYS A 254 -8.47 14.18 12.03
C CYS A 254 -7.85 15.56 12.24
N GLU A 255 -8.04 16.09 13.46
CA GLU A 255 -7.58 17.42 13.88
C GLU A 255 -6.15 17.43 14.43
N THR A 256 -5.47 16.30 14.40
CA THR A 256 -4.09 16.16 14.86
C THR A 256 -3.16 17.10 14.11
N CYS A 257 -2.30 17.82 14.82
CA CYS A 257 -1.32 18.74 14.27
C CYS A 257 0.08 18.15 14.35
N PHE A 258 0.87 18.35 13.29
CA PHE A 258 2.25 17.91 13.22
C PHE A 258 3.15 19.08 12.88
N THR A 259 4.31 19.15 13.51
CA THR A 259 5.37 20.09 13.16
C THR A 259 6.61 19.33 12.73
N ILE A 260 7.41 19.95 11.87
CA ILE A 260 8.71 19.44 11.46
C ILE A 260 9.78 20.21 12.23
N SER A 261 10.83 19.53 12.68
CA SER A 261 11.94 20.11 13.46
C SER A 261 12.70 21.22 12.70
N GLN A 262 12.76 21.16 11.37
CA GLN A 262 13.35 22.18 10.51
C GLN A 262 12.39 23.33 10.19
N LYS A 263 12.86 24.57 10.37
CA LYS A 263 12.18 25.77 9.89
C LYS A 263 12.59 26.06 8.45
N ILE A 264 11.68 25.91 7.49
CA ILE A 264 11.88 26.44 6.15
C ILE A 264 11.79 27.97 6.23
N LYS A 265 12.79 28.68 5.71
CA LYS A 265 12.57 30.07 5.26
C LYS A 265 11.82 29.98 3.95
N LEU A 266 10.49 30.12 3.96
CA LEU A 266 9.71 30.06 2.73
C LEU A 266 10.21 31.13 1.76
N SER A 267 10.99 30.72 0.76
CA SER A 267 11.23 31.52 -0.41
C SER A 267 9.96 31.51 -1.26
N ASN A 268 9.68 32.61 -1.97
CA ASN A 268 8.52 32.73 -2.87
C ASN A 268 8.60 31.82 -4.12
N SER A 269 9.48 30.80 -4.12
CA SER A 269 9.61 29.86 -5.23
C SER A 269 8.42 28.92 -5.28
N LEU A 270 7.92 28.67 -6.50
CA LEU A 270 6.98 27.58 -6.75
C LEU A 270 7.69 26.24 -6.52
N TYR A 271 7.39 25.58 -5.40
CA TYR A 271 7.95 24.26 -5.12
C TYR A 271 7.40 23.22 -6.09
N THR A 272 8.29 22.45 -6.68
CA THR A 272 7.93 21.34 -7.57
C THR A 272 7.72 20.08 -6.72
N PRO A 273 6.62 19.33 -6.92
CA PRO A 273 6.44 18.05 -6.25
C PRO A 273 7.55 17.07 -6.59
N LEU A 274 8.01 16.32 -5.59
CA LEU A 274 8.99 15.25 -5.79
C LEU A 274 8.47 14.19 -6.75
N THR A 275 9.37 13.68 -7.57
CA THR A 275 9.15 12.45 -8.34
C THR A 275 9.02 11.24 -7.40
N SER A 276 8.52 10.13 -7.93
CA SER A 276 8.40 8.87 -7.18
C SER A 276 9.74 8.36 -6.66
N ASP A 277 10.81 8.52 -7.45
CA ASP A 277 12.16 8.14 -7.07
C ASP A 277 12.70 9.05 -5.96
N GLU A 278 12.56 10.37 -6.07
CA GLU A 278 12.99 11.32 -5.04
C GLU A 278 12.22 11.14 -3.72
N ALA A 279 10.90 10.95 -3.80
CA ALA A 279 10.06 10.70 -2.64
C ALA A 279 10.38 9.36 -1.98
N PHE A 280 10.71 8.32 -2.75
CA PHE A 280 11.17 7.04 -2.22
C PHE A 280 12.49 7.19 -1.45
N GLU A 281 13.49 7.89 -2.02
CA GLU A 281 14.76 8.13 -1.36
C GLU A 281 14.59 8.95 -0.06
N ALA A 282 13.72 9.97 -0.08
CA ALA A 282 13.39 10.76 1.11
C ALA A 282 12.72 9.89 2.20
N LEU A 283 11.75 9.05 1.83
CA LEU A 283 11.07 8.16 2.77
C LEU A 283 12.01 7.08 3.33
N ALA A 284 12.90 6.54 2.50
CA ALA A 284 13.89 5.54 2.90
C ALA A 284 14.92 6.13 3.87
N LYS A 285 15.40 7.35 3.63
CA LYS A 285 16.29 8.08 4.56
C LYS A 285 15.62 8.30 5.92
N PHE A 286 14.34 8.69 5.92
CA PHE A 286 13.56 8.81 7.15
C PHE A 286 13.42 7.47 7.89
N ALA A 287 13.16 6.38 7.16
CA ALA A 287 13.11 5.05 7.75
C ALA A 287 14.45 4.62 8.37
N LEU A 288 15.58 4.97 7.74
CA LEU A 288 16.91 4.71 8.28
C LEU A 288 17.20 5.54 9.53
N LEU A 289 16.89 6.85 9.50
CA LEU A 289 17.08 7.78 10.62
C LEU A 289 16.42 7.27 11.91
N HIS A 290 15.21 6.72 11.80
CA HIS A 290 14.39 6.28 12.93
C HIS A 290 14.45 4.76 13.22
N GLY A 291 15.22 4.00 12.44
CA GLY A 291 15.32 2.56 12.64
C GLY A 291 14.05 1.76 12.28
N LEU A 292 13.32 2.15 11.24
CA LEU A 292 11.97 1.68 10.89
C LEU A 292 11.91 0.52 9.87
N GLY A 293 12.90 -0.39 9.87
CA GLY A 293 13.07 -1.33 8.75
C GLY A 293 11.94 -2.31 8.52
N SER A 294 11.37 -2.85 9.58
CA SER A 294 10.20 -3.72 9.50
C SER A 294 8.94 -2.95 9.12
N GLN A 295 8.79 -1.72 9.62
CA GLN A 295 7.64 -0.86 9.35
C GLN A 295 7.60 -0.41 7.88
N PHE A 296 8.75 -0.23 7.23
CA PHE A 296 8.85 0.28 5.85
C PHE A 296 8.15 -0.59 4.78
N PRO A 297 8.43 -1.90 4.63
CA PRO A 297 7.72 -2.76 3.69
C PRO A 297 6.27 -3.04 4.13
N ILE A 298 5.99 -3.06 5.42
CA ILE A 298 4.62 -3.26 5.94
C ILE A 298 3.74 -2.04 5.64
N ALA A 299 4.32 -0.84 5.73
CA ALA A 299 3.69 0.39 5.30
C ALA A 299 3.36 0.39 3.80
N LEU A 300 4.23 -0.18 2.96
CA LEU A 300 3.93 -0.37 1.53
C LEU A 300 2.71 -1.27 1.35
N MET A 301 2.70 -2.44 2.00
CA MET A 301 1.57 -3.37 1.90
C MET A 301 0.28 -2.75 2.42
N THR A 302 0.38 -1.91 3.45
CA THR A 302 -0.72 -1.12 3.99
C THR A 302 -1.22 -0.10 2.95
N ALA A 303 -0.34 0.65 2.31
CA ALA A 303 -0.72 1.59 1.25
C ALA A 303 -1.40 0.89 0.06
N VAL A 304 -0.95 -0.32 -0.31
CA VAL A 304 -1.57 -1.13 -1.37
C VAL A 304 -3.03 -1.47 -1.06
N THR A 305 -3.42 -1.59 0.21
CA THR A 305 -4.82 -1.88 0.59
C THR A 305 -5.70 -0.63 0.64
N PHE A 306 -5.17 0.60 0.59
CA PHE A 306 -6.00 1.81 0.70
C PHE A 306 -7.14 1.87 -0.31
N PRO A 307 -6.95 1.57 -1.61
CA PRO A 307 -8.03 1.58 -2.59
C PRO A 307 -9.24 0.70 -2.24
N THR A 308 -9.09 -0.33 -1.39
CA THR A 308 -10.21 -1.17 -0.95
C THR A 308 -11.11 -0.43 0.05
N HIS A 309 -10.56 0.45 0.89
CA HIS A 309 -11.37 1.31 1.76
C HIS A 309 -12.29 2.21 0.96
N GLN A 310 -11.82 2.67 -0.20
CA GLN A 310 -12.65 3.44 -1.11
C GLN A 310 -13.79 2.61 -1.71
N TYR A 311 -13.56 1.34 -2.03
CA TYR A 311 -14.60 0.44 -2.53
C TYR A 311 -15.73 0.29 -1.51
N TYR A 312 -15.38 0.21 -0.22
CA TYR A 312 -16.31 0.05 0.90
C TYR A 312 -16.83 1.37 1.49
N GLY A 313 -16.38 2.53 0.99
CA GLY A 313 -16.76 3.84 1.54
C GLY A 313 -16.33 4.05 3.00
N SER A 314 -15.22 3.46 3.41
CA SER A 314 -14.72 3.49 4.79
C SER A 314 -13.51 4.42 4.95
N THR A 315 -13.30 4.90 6.19
CA THR A 315 -12.14 5.71 6.56
C THR A 315 -11.00 4.83 7.06
N VAL A 316 -9.80 5.03 6.53
CA VAL A 316 -8.59 4.34 6.99
C VAL A 316 -8.21 4.85 8.39
N GLN A 317 -8.06 3.93 9.34
CA GLN A 317 -7.62 4.23 10.71
C GLN A 317 -6.16 3.84 10.86
N LEU A 318 -5.26 4.82 10.90
CA LEU A 318 -3.83 4.62 11.15
C LEU A 318 -3.49 4.93 12.60
N PRO A 319 -2.46 4.29 13.18
CA PRO A 319 -2.03 4.61 14.52
C PRO A 319 -1.33 5.96 14.53
N PHE A 320 -1.46 6.62 15.67
CA PHE A 320 -0.82 7.91 15.88
C PHE A 320 0.71 7.75 15.93
N PRO A 321 1.48 8.62 15.24
CA PRO A 321 2.93 8.53 15.24
C PRO A 321 3.48 8.78 16.65
N ARG A 322 4.44 7.97 17.09
CA ARG A 322 5.05 8.11 18.42
C ARG A 322 6.57 7.96 18.33
N ALA A 323 7.29 8.91 18.93
CA ALA A 323 8.74 8.84 19.06
C ALA A 323 9.21 7.70 19.99
N THR A 324 8.31 7.17 20.83
CA THR A 324 8.56 6.06 21.75
C THR A 324 7.42 5.04 21.73
N GLY A 325 7.71 3.75 21.92
CA GLY A 325 6.70 2.70 22.15
C GLY A 325 6.47 1.66 21.05
N GLY A 326 7.30 1.63 20.00
CA GLY A 326 7.42 0.53 19.05
C GLY A 326 8.50 -0.48 19.41
N LYS A 327 8.66 -1.61 18.69
CA LYS A 327 9.85 -2.47 18.80
C LYS A 327 10.91 -2.18 17.73
N GLN A 328 12.18 -2.38 18.04
CA GLN A 328 13.34 -2.09 17.18
C GLN A 328 14.14 -3.37 16.85
N PRO A 329 14.73 -3.44 15.64
CA PRO A 329 15.68 -4.49 15.27
C PRO A 329 16.85 -4.61 16.24
N THR A 330 17.28 -5.84 16.47
CA THR A 330 18.44 -6.14 17.33
C THR A 330 19.78 -5.91 16.58
N ALA A 331 19.76 -5.81 15.25
CA ALA A 331 20.94 -5.61 14.40
C ALA A 331 20.89 -4.27 13.63
N PRO A 332 22.03 -3.61 13.37
CA PRO A 332 22.09 -2.36 12.61
C PRO A 332 21.60 -2.55 11.17
N MET A 333 20.85 -1.57 10.69
CA MET A 333 20.13 -1.65 9.42
C MET A 333 20.96 -1.18 8.21
N ASP A 334 21.79 -2.08 7.68
CA ASP A 334 22.43 -1.92 6.37
C ASP A 334 21.62 -2.56 5.21
N VAL A 335 20.43 -3.09 5.53
CA VAL A 335 19.69 -4.03 4.68
C VAL A 335 18.63 -3.37 3.80
N ILE A 336 18.08 -2.20 4.18
CA ILE A 336 17.05 -1.53 3.38
C ILE A 336 17.63 -1.08 2.03
N PRO A 337 18.71 -0.28 1.94
CA PRO A 337 19.21 0.14 0.64
C PRO A 337 19.64 -1.06 -0.20
N SER A 338 20.23 -2.11 0.37
CA SER A 338 20.76 -3.25 -0.39
C SER A 338 19.67 -4.20 -0.94
N ILE A 339 18.61 -4.50 -0.18
CA ILE A 339 17.46 -5.29 -0.68
C ILE A 339 16.72 -4.51 -1.77
N TRP A 340 16.48 -3.21 -1.57
CA TRP A 340 15.72 -2.41 -2.52
C TRP A 340 16.56 -2.00 -3.76
N SER A 341 17.86 -1.74 -3.60
CA SER A 341 18.77 -1.46 -4.73
C SER A 341 18.99 -2.68 -5.63
N SER A 342 19.06 -3.88 -5.05
CA SER A 342 19.18 -5.12 -5.82
C SER A 342 17.90 -5.44 -6.59
N GLN A 343 16.73 -5.12 -6.04
CA GLN A 343 15.45 -5.17 -6.78
C GLN A 343 15.37 -4.08 -7.86
N ARG A 344 15.79 -2.84 -7.59
CA ARG A 344 15.82 -1.73 -8.57
C ARG A 344 16.63 -2.09 -9.82
N LYS A 345 17.81 -2.70 -9.64
CA LYS A 345 18.63 -3.18 -10.76
C LYS A 345 17.96 -4.30 -11.57
N ARG A 346 17.21 -5.21 -10.94
CA ARG A 346 16.51 -6.30 -11.65
C ARG A 346 15.31 -5.84 -12.48
N TYR A 347 14.65 -4.75 -12.08
CA TYR A 347 13.41 -4.29 -12.74
C TYR A 347 13.59 -3.13 -13.73
N LEU A 348 14.77 -2.50 -13.81
CA LEU A 348 15.11 -1.44 -14.77
C LEU A 348 15.91 -1.94 -15.99
N THR A 349 16.48 -3.15 -15.98
CA THR A 349 17.28 -3.70 -17.10
C THR A 349 16.51 -4.65 -18.04
N THR A 350 15.18 -4.67 -17.97
CA THR A 350 14.27 -5.36 -18.92
C THR A 350 12.98 -4.58 -19.08
#